data_AF-A0A378VXM8-F1
#
_entry.id   AF-A0A378VXM8-F1
#
_cell.length_a   1.000
_cell.length_b   1.000
_cell.length_c   1.000
_cell.angle_alpha   90.00
_cell.angle_beta   90.00
_cell.angle_gamma   90.00
#
_symmetry.space_group_name_H-M   'P 1'
#
loop_
_entity.id
_entity.type
_entity.pdbx_description
1 polymer ?
#
loop_
_entity_poly.entity_id
_entity_poly.type
_entity_poly.pdbx_seq_one_letter_code
_entity_poly.pdbx_strand_id
1 'polypeptide(L)'
;MGRKKHQLLDFEDDPSEVLTIAQCQARDWLCYIHSTALILKNGGLLEAAAEKWGGVLSDQPAEIQKLIAGTVKPILPIRRLEHPRWGRDALRLAASISLISLADMPP
;
A
#
# COMPACT_ATOMS: atom_id res chain seq x y z
N MET A 1 26.56 -3.37 -15.61
CA MET A 1 25.53 -2.32 -15.63
C MET A 1 24.60 -2.54 -14.43
N GLY A 2 24.93 -1.95 -13.28
CA GLY A 2 24.23 -2.23 -12.03
C GLY A 2 22.85 -1.58 -12.02
N ARG A 3 21.78 -2.38 -11.86
CA ARG A 3 20.44 -1.86 -11.59
C ARG A 3 20.51 -1.09 -10.28
N LYS A 4 20.36 0.23 -10.31
CA LYS A 4 20.16 1.03 -9.09
C LYS A 4 18.86 0.54 -8.45
N LYS A 5 18.98 -0.22 -7.36
CA LYS A 5 17.86 -0.48 -6.46
C LYS A 5 17.54 0.86 -5.81
N HIS A 6 16.38 1.42 -6.14
CA HIS A 6 15.87 2.60 -5.45
C HIS A 6 15.40 2.14 -4.07
N GLN A 7 16.30 2.16 -3.08
CA GLN A 7 15.95 1.92 -1.68
C GLN A 7 15.34 3.22 -1.14
N LEU A 8 14.01 3.34 -1.24
CA LEU A 8 13.26 4.49 -0.72
C LEU A 8 13.09 4.41 0.81
N LEU A 9 13.36 3.25 1.42
CA LEU A 9 13.27 3.00 2.85
C LEU A 9 14.55 2.29 3.30
N ASP A 10 15.43 3.03 3.97
CA ASP A 10 16.62 2.50 4.61
C ASP A 10 16.22 1.98 6.00
N PHE A 11 15.87 0.70 6.08
CA PHE A 11 15.81 -0.01 7.35
C PHE A 11 17.22 -0.56 7.55
N GLU A 12 17.95 -0.08 8.56
CA GLU A 12 19.37 -0.41 8.79
C GLU A 12 19.66 -1.91 8.99
N ASP A 13 18.62 -2.74 9.14
CA ASP A 13 18.70 -4.19 9.23
C ASP A 13 18.32 -4.87 7.90
N ASP A 14 19.11 -5.87 7.47
CA ASP A 14 18.76 -6.68 6.30
C ASP A 14 17.45 -7.44 6.58
N PRO A 15 16.31 -7.05 5.96
CA PRO A 15 15.03 -7.66 6.29
C PRO A 15 14.97 -9.12 5.85
N SER A 16 15.92 -9.61 5.06
CA SER A 16 16.02 -11.03 4.69
C SER A 16 16.36 -11.95 5.86
N GLU A 17 16.81 -11.42 6.99
CA GLU A 17 17.00 -12.20 8.22
C GLU A 17 15.66 -12.62 8.88
N VAL A 18 14.55 -11.94 8.54
CA VAL A 18 13.25 -12.13 9.20
C VAL A 18 12.09 -12.31 8.20
N LEU A 19 12.23 -11.80 6.97
CA LEU A 19 11.19 -11.78 5.94
C LEU A 19 11.69 -12.32 4.60
N THR A 20 10.82 -12.98 3.84
CA THR A 20 11.11 -13.33 2.45
C THR A 20 11.19 -12.05 1.59
N ILE A 21 11.87 -12.11 0.44
CA ILE A 21 11.91 -10.98 -0.50
C ILE A 21 10.50 -10.51 -0.89
N ALA A 22 9.55 -11.43 -1.08
CA ALA A 22 8.18 -11.10 -1.40
C ALA A 22 7.48 -10.32 -0.27
N GLN A 23 7.74 -10.67 0.99
CA GLN A 23 7.24 -9.94 2.15
C GLN A 23 7.84 -8.53 2.24
N CYS A 24 9.14 -8.38 1.99
CA CYS A 24 9.80 -7.07 1.92
C CYS A 24 9.18 -6.18 0.85
N GLN A 25 8.96 -6.73 -0.35
CA GLN A 25 8.35 -5.98 -1.46
C GLN A 25 6.90 -5.61 -1.17
N ALA A 26 6.11 -6.52 -0.59
CA ALA A 26 4.73 -6.23 -0.17
C ALA A 26 4.68 -5.11 0.89
N ARG A 27 5.58 -5.16 1.88
CA ARG A 27 5.75 -4.11 2.89
C ARG A 27 6.06 -2.77 2.25
N ASP A 28 7.05 -2.73 1.35
CA ASP A 28 7.48 -1.48 0.71
C ASP A 28 6.33 -0.83 -0.08
N TRP A 29 5.52 -1.63 -0.80
CA TRP A 29 4.32 -1.15 -1.47
C TRP A 29 3.28 -0.59 -0.48
N LEU A 30 2.98 -1.32 0.59
CA LEU A 30 2.04 -0.88 1.61
C LEU A 30 2.50 0.42 2.30
N CYS A 31 3.80 0.55 2.60
CA CYS A 31 4.39 1.76 3.16
C CYS A 31 4.32 2.94 2.18
N TYR A 32 4.59 2.70 0.89
CA TYR A 32 4.46 3.72 -0.14
C TYR A 32 3.03 4.24 -0.25
N ILE A 33 2.03 3.35 -0.31
CA ILE A 33 0.62 3.73 -0.32
C ILE A 33 0.25 4.47 0.97
N HIS A 34 0.69 3.98 2.12
CA HIS A 34 0.40 4.61 3.41
C HIS A 34 0.92 6.04 3.50
N SER A 35 2.15 6.29 3.03
CA SER A 35 2.75 7.63 3.06
C SER A 35 2.08 8.63 2.10
N THR A 36 1.40 8.17 1.06
CA THR A 36 0.88 9.01 -0.04
C THR A 36 -0.66 9.14 -0.08
N ALA A 37 -1.41 8.12 0.34
CA ALA A 37 -2.86 8.02 0.10
C ALA A 37 -3.67 9.19 0.68
N LEU A 38 -3.31 9.71 1.86
CA LEU A 38 -4.02 10.85 2.46
C LEU A 38 -3.82 12.13 1.65
N ILE A 39 -2.61 12.35 1.11
CA ILE A 39 -2.30 13.52 0.28
C ILE A 39 -3.11 13.44 -1.01
N LEU A 40 -3.15 12.26 -1.64
CA LEU A 40 -3.93 12.01 -2.86
C LEU A 40 -5.44 12.19 -2.62
N LYS A 41 -5.97 11.68 -1.50
CA LYS A 41 -7.37 11.87 -1.11
C LYS A 41 -7.71 13.35 -0.96
N ASN A 42 -6.89 14.10 -0.24
CA ASN A 42 -7.11 15.54 -0.02
C ASN A 42 -6.99 16.35 -1.32
N GLY A 43 -6.21 15.88 -2.29
CA GLY A 43 -6.10 16.47 -3.63
C GLY A 43 -7.18 16.03 -4.62
N GLY A 44 -8.11 15.15 -4.23
CA GLY A 44 -9.14 14.61 -5.14
C GLY A 44 -8.57 13.70 -6.24
N LEU A 45 -7.42 13.06 -6.01
CA LEU A 45 -6.70 12.22 -6.98
C LEU A 45 -6.72 10.73 -6.61
N LEU A 46 -7.57 10.32 -5.67
CA LEU A 46 -7.52 8.98 -5.08
C LEU A 46 -7.88 7.89 -6.09
N GLU A 47 -8.91 8.13 -6.90
CA GLU A 47 -9.42 7.22 -7.93
C GLU A 47 -8.39 7.05 -9.06
N ALA A 48 -7.83 8.15 -9.55
CA ALA A 48 -6.78 8.11 -10.58
C ALA A 48 -5.50 7.39 -10.08
N ALA A 49 -5.18 7.55 -8.80
CA ALA A 49 -4.09 6.81 -8.18
C ALA A 49 -4.42 5.32 -8.02
N ALA A 50 -5.66 4.97 -7.68
CA ALA A 50 -6.11 3.59 -7.57
C ALA A 50 -6.04 2.86 -8.91
N GLU A 51 -6.42 3.49 -10.02
CA GLU A 51 -6.28 2.93 -11.37
C GLU A 51 -4.81 2.61 -11.69
N LYS A 52 -3.91 3.56 -11.45
CA LYS A 52 -2.46 3.36 -11.64
C LYS A 52 -1.91 2.26 -10.73
N TRP A 53 -2.35 2.23 -9.47
CA TRP A 53 -1.97 1.19 -8.52
C TRP A 53 -2.45 -0.19 -8.97
N GLY A 54 -3.68 -0.32 -9.47
CA GLY A 54 -4.23 -1.56 -10.00
C GLY A 54 -3.35 -2.15 -11.11
N GLY A 55 -2.91 -1.31 -12.06
CA GLY A 55 -1.98 -1.74 -13.11
C GLY A 55 -0.61 -2.16 -12.58
N VAL A 56 -0.05 -1.42 -11.62
CA VAL A 56 1.23 -1.79 -10.99
C VAL A 56 1.12 -3.11 -10.23
N LEU A 57 0.00 -3.33 -9.53
CA LEU A 57 -0.25 -4.53 -8.75
C LEU A 57 -0.47 -5.76 -9.64
N SER A 58 -1.19 -5.62 -10.75
CA SER A 58 -1.40 -6.73 -11.70
C SER A 58 -0.09 -7.23 -12.31
N ASP A 59 0.90 -6.34 -12.45
CA ASP A 59 2.23 -6.67 -12.95
C ASP A 59 3.14 -7.31 -11.88
N GLN A 60 2.75 -7.30 -10.60
CA GLN A 60 3.52 -7.94 -9.53
C GLN A 60 3.34 -9.47 -9.56
N PRO A 61 4.34 -10.25 -9.10
CA PRO A 61 4.18 -11.66 -8.83
C PRO A 61 2.95 -11.97 -7.95
N ALA A 62 2.25 -13.07 -8.25
CA ALA A 62 1.04 -13.47 -7.54
C ALA A 62 1.22 -13.64 -6.02
N GLU A 63 2.43 -13.98 -5.56
CA GLU A 63 2.77 -14.04 -4.14
C GLU A 63 2.67 -12.67 -3.47
N ILE A 64 3.18 -11.61 -4.10
CA ILE A 64 3.11 -10.23 -3.59
C ILE A 64 1.66 -9.76 -3.57
N GLN A 65 0.89 -10.04 -4.63
CA GLN A 65 -0.54 -9.71 -4.69
C GLN A 65 -1.30 -10.34 -3.51
N LYS A 66 -1.06 -11.64 -3.25
CA LYS A 66 -1.66 -12.37 -2.13
C LYS A 66 -1.24 -11.83 -0.78
N LEU A 67 0.02 -11.47 -0.60
CA LEU A 67 0.52 -10.88 0.65
C LEU A 67 -0.18 -9.55 0.93
N ILE A 68 -0.25 -8.65 -0.06
CA ILE A 68 -0.95 -7.37 0.07
C ILE A 68 -2.44 -7.60 0.37
N ALA A 69 -3.10 -8.50 -0.35
CA ALA A 69 -4.51 -8.84 -0.13
C ALA A 69 -4.75 -9.40 1.28
N GLY A 70 -3.88 -10.31 1.73
CA GLY A 70 -3.92 -10.92 3.06
C GLY A 70 -3.73 -9.90 4.18
N THR A 71 -2.87 -8.90 3.99
CA THR A 71 -2.67 -7.81 4.96
C THR A 71 -3.86 -6.84 5.01
N VAL A 72 -4.46 -6.54 3.86
CA VAL A 72 -5.52 -5.52 3.75
C VAL A 72 -6.90 -6.06 4.13
N LYS A 73 -7.21 -7.31 3.76
CA LYS A 73 -8.54 -7.93 3.94
C LYS A 73 -9.10 -7.82 5.36
N PRO A 74 -8.34 -8.12 6.44
CA PRO A 74 -8.85 -8.04 7.82
C PRO A 74 -9.23 -6.62 8.25
N ILE A 75 -8.57 -5.61 7.65
CA ILE A 75 -8.73 -4.20 8.02
C ILE A 75 -9.52 -3.38 6.98
N LEU A 76 -10.08 -4.04 5.96
CA LEU A 76 -10.95 -3.40 4.95
C LEU A 76 -12.03 -2.47 5.53
N PRO A 77 -12.73 -2.82 6.64
CA PRO A 77 -13.76 -1.94 7.20
C PRO A 77 -13.25 -0.57 7.64
N ILE A 78 -11.95 -0.44 7.96
CA ILE A 78 -11.32 0.83 8.38
C ILE A 78 -11.46 1.92 7.32
N ARG A 79 -11.62 1.57 6.03
CA ARG A 79 -11.83 2.54 4.96
C ARG A 79 -12.99 3.52 5.20
N ARG A 80 -13.96 3.13 6.03
CA ARG A 80 -15.13 3.96 6.40
C ARG A 80 -14.86 4.98 7.52
N LEU A 81 -13.67 4.96 8.12
CA LEU A 81 -13.28 5.93 9.15
C LEU A 81 -12.85 7.24 8.50
N GLU A 82 -13.82 8.11 8.20
CA GLU A 82 -13.56 9.37 7.51
C GLU A 82 -13.74 10.61 8.39
N HIS A 83 -14.30 10.44 9.59
CA HIS A 83 -14.60 11.56 10.47
C HIS A 83 -13.32 12.13 11.11
N PRO A 84 -13.12 13.47 11.13
CA PRO A 84 -11.90 14.11 11.68
C PRO A 84 -11.55 13.72 13.12
N ARG A 85 -12.56 13.37 13.93
CA ARG A 85 -12.41 12.89 15.32
C ARG A 85 -11.47 11.69 15.49
N TRP A 86 -11.22 10.92 14.43
CA TRP A 86 -10.34 9.74 14.48
C TRP A 86 -8.85 10.08 14.42
N GLY A 87 -8.51 11.34 14.14
CA GLY A 87 -7.12 11.79 14.04
C GLY A 87 -6.47 11.44 12.70
N ARG A 88 -5.33 12.08 12.42
CA ARG A 88 -4.67 12.05 11.11
C ARG A 88 -4.24 10.65 10.69
N ASP A 89 -3.73 9.83 11.61
CA ASP A 89 -3.21 8.51 11.27
C ASP A 89 -4.32 7.52 10.93
N ALA A 90 -5.46 7.58 11.64
CA ALA A 90 -6.63 6.79 11.28
C ALA A 90 -7.20 7.19 9.91
N LEU A 91 -7.26 8.50 9.62
CA LEU A 91 -7.67 8.99 8.30
C LEU A 91 -6.69 8.57 7.20
N ARG A 92 -5.38 8.57 7.49
CA ARG A 92 -4.34 8.09 6.57
C ARG A 92 -4.50 6.61 6.28
N LEU A 93 -4.72 5.80 7.31
CA LEU A 93 -4.99 4.38 7.15
C LEU A 93 -6.27 4.17 6.35
N ALA A 94 -7.37 4.85 6.67
CA ALA A 94 -8.62 4.76 5.93
C ALA A 94 -8.45 5.14 4.44
N ALA A 95 -7.69 6.20 4.13
CA ALA A 95 -7.37 6.59 2.76
C ALA A 95 -6.52 5.52 2.04
N SER A 96 -5.58 4.89 2.74
CA SER A 96 -4.73 3.81 2.19
C SER A 96 -5.57 2.60 1.79
N ILE A 97 -6.45 2.16 2.70
CA ILE A 97 -7.35 1.03 2.45
C ILE A 97 -8.38 1.38 1.37
N SER A 98 -8.83 2.63 1.31
CA SER A 98 -9.71 3.11 0.23
C SER A 98 -9.03 3.02 -1.13
N LEU A 99 -7.79 3.51 -1.26
CA LEU A 99 -7.00 3.42 -2.50
C LEU A 99 -6.85 1.96 -2.95
N ILE A 100 -6.41 1.07 -2.05
CA ILE A 100 -6.21 -0.35 -2.38
C ILE A 100 -7.53 -1.01 -2.75
N SER A 101 -8.62 -0.68 -2.06
CA SER A 101 -9.94 -1.23 -2.33
C SER A 101 -10.55 -0.74 -3.64
N LEU A 102 -10.19 0.46 -4.12
CA LEU A 102 -10.67 1.03 -5.38
C LEU A 102 -9.94 0.43 -6.59
N ALA A 103 -8.75 -0.12 -6.39
CA ALA A 103 -7.92 -0.69 -7.46
C ALA A 103 -8.39 -2.07 -7.94
N ASP A 104 -9.63 -2.47 -7.63
CA ASP A 104 -10.23 -3.79 -7.95
C ASP A 104 -9.24 -4.94 -7.76
N MET A 105 -8.77 -5.10 -6.52
CA MET A 105 -7.91 -6.20 -6.13
C MET A 105 -8.51 -7.54 -6.60
N PRO A 106 -7.79 -8.36 -7.38
CA PRO A 106 -8.24 -9.70 -7.66
C PRO A 106 -8.43 -10.49 -6.33
N PRO A 107 -9.41 -11.41 -6.26
CA PRO A 107 -9.77 -12.12 -5.04
C PRO A 107 -8.64 -12.98 -4.45
#